data_AF-A0A4V2NQ63-F1
#
_entry.id   AF-A0A4V2NQ63-F1
#
_cell.length_a   1.000
_cell.length_b   1.000
_cell.length_c   1.000
_cell.angle_alpha   90.00
_cell.angle_beta   90.00
_cell.angle_gamma   90.00
#
_symmetry.space_group_name_H-M   'P 1'
#
loop_
_entity.id
_entity.type
_entity.pdbx_description
1 polymer ?
#
loop_
_entity_poly.entity_id
_entity_poly.type
_entity_poly.pdbx_seq_one_letter_code
_entity_poly.pdbx_strand_id
1 'polypeptide(L)'
;MFKKLKQVFTPKRLIITTSVLILLIPVFWISYTFYKNLSQGVENENLDDKYAKRVKELQIEVSKEDPLDRRGNSTAKTRVELEVSFNEEKPNQTELIKSMHLMTHQKISARSKWGAIPMTPDNIQQSTDYLELLKTKFKIGDSMYSELKTMLDHWSQGDFSQADKEQDRLLHFLQASRGFSNGLATKNEEELFILNNFGPEYLNTLEETTYTSYKESSQ
;
A
#
# COMPACT_ATOMS: atom_id res chain seq x y z
N MET A 1 -40.21 45.43 11.49
CA MET A 1 -39.39 44.23 11.20
C MET A 1 -38.13 44.09 12.06
N PHE A 2 -37.40 45.17 12.40
CA PHE A 2 -36.12 45.10 13.15
C PHE A 2 -36.19 44.66 14.62
N LYS A 3 -37.35 44.76 15.30
CA LYS A 3 -37.49 44.39 16.73
C LYS A 3 -37.51 42.87 16.98
N LYS A 4 -37.96 42.06 16.01
CA LYS A 4 -37.99 40.59 16.12
C LYS A 4 -36.61 39.94 15.90
N LEU A 5 -35.70 40.58 15.16
CA LEU A 5 -34.33 40.06 14.95
C LEU A 5 -33.49 40.07 16.24
N LYS A 6 -33.60 41.13 17.07
CA LYS A 6 -32.83 41.24 18.32
C LYS A 6 -33.17 40.18 19.37
N GLN A 7 -34.34 39.54 19.27
CA GLN A 7 -34.79 38.52 20.23
C GLN A 7 -34.24 37.12 19.90
N VAL A 8 -33.80 36.90 18.65
CA VAL A 8 -33.22 35.63 18.20
C VAL A 8 -31.71 35.59 18.51
N PHE A 9 -31.03 36.73 18.40
CA PHE A 9 -29.59 36.88 18.64
C PHE A 9 -29.27 37.44 20.04
N THR A 10 -29.63 36.71 21.10
CA THR A 10 -29.05 37.00 22.42
C THR A 10 -27.65 36.38 22.49
N PRO A 11 -26.68 37.00 23.20
CA PRO A 11 -25.31 36.46 23.26
C PRO A 11 -25.26 35.02 23.77
N LYS A 12 -26.17 34.64 24.66
CA LYS A 12 -26.34 33.24 25.12
C LYS A 12 -26.80 32.31 23.99
N ARG A 13 -27.76 32.72 23.17
CA ARG A 13 -28.20 31.93 21.99
C ARG A 13 -27.12 31.86 20.93
N LEU A 14 -26.38 32.95 20.70
CA LEU A 14 -25.23 32.98 19.78
C LEU A 14 -24.12 32.03 20.21
N ILE A 15 -23.78 32.00 21.51
CA ILE A 15 -22.79 31.08 22.07
C ILE A 15 -23.25 29.63 21.88
N ILE A 16 -24.50 29.31 22.25
CA ILE A 16 -25.05 27.95 22.08
C ILE A 16 -25.05 27.53 20.60
N THR A 17 -25.50 28.39 19.68
CA THR A 17 -25.50 28.05 18.24
C THR A 17 -24.09 27.88 17.69
N THR A 18 -23.13 28.68 18.14
CA THR A 18 -21.73 28.58 17.72
C THR A 18 -21.08 27.31 18.27
N SER A 19 -21.35 26.95 19.53
CA SER A 19 -20.88 25.69 20.12
C SER A 19 -21.46 24.46 19.41
N VAL A 20 -22.75 24.50 19.04
CA VAL A 20 -23.37 23.42 18.26
C VAL A 20 -22.72 23.30 16.87
N LEU A 21 -22.47 24.41 16.18
CA LEU A 21 -21.77 24.39 14.89
C LEU A 21 -20.34 23.83 15.00
N ILE A 22 -19.59 24.20 16.05
CA ILE A 22 -18.25 23.65 16.31
C ILE A 22 -18.30 22.13 16.55
N LEU A 23 -19.31 21.64 17.28
CA LEU A 23 -19.48 20.21 17.52
C LEU A 23 -19.89 19.42 16.26
N LEU A 24 -20.49 20.06 15.25
CA LEU A 24 -20.85 19.42 13.98
C LEU A 24 -19.67 19.30 13.01
N ILE A 25 -18.63 20.13 13.13
CA ILE A 25 -17.46 20.08 12.23
C ILE A 25 -16.77 18.70 12.25
N PRO A 26 -16.45 18.09 13.42
CA PRO A 26 -15.87 16.75 13.46
C PRO A 26 -16.79 15.69 12.85
N VAL A 27 -18.10 15.76 13.11
CA VAL A 27 -19.08 14.79 12.58
C VAL A 27 -19.18 14.89 11.06
N PHE A 28 -19.22 16.12 10.53
CA PHE A 28 -19.20 16.37 9.10
C PHE A 28 -17.91 15.88 8.46
N TRP A 29 -16.76 16.14 9.09
CA TRP A 29 -15.46 15.67 8.60
C TRP A 29 -15.38 14.15 8.56
N ILE A 30 -15.78 13.45 9.64
CA ILE A 30 -15.87 11.98 9.68
C ILE A 30 -16.81 11.44 8.59
N SER A 31 -17.98 12.07 8.42
CA SER A 31 -18.96 11.62 7.43
C SER A 31 -18.45 11.82 6.01
N TYR A 32 -17.75 12.92 5.75
CA TYR A 32 -17.14 13.22 4.45
C TYR A 32 -15.97 12.28 4.13
N THR A 33 -15.07 12.01 5.08
CA THR A 33 -13.95 11.07 4.88
C THR A 33 -14.46 9.66 4.59
N PHE A 34 -15.43 9.20 5.39
CA PHE A 34 -16.07 7.91 5.18
C PHE A 34 -16.76 7.81 3.81
N TYR A 35 -17.52 8.84 3.40
CA TYR A 35 -18.17 8.88 2.09
C TYR A 35 -17.15 8.87 0.94
N LYS A 36 -16.08 9.65 1.04
CA LYS A 36 -15.03 9.71 0.01
C LYS A 36 -14.37 8.33 -0.19
N ASN A 37 -14.03 7.65 0.91
CA ASN A 37 -13.41 6.32 0.86
C ASN A 37 -14.34 5.27 0.23
N LEU A 38 -15.65 5.32 0.52
CA LEU A 38 -16.65 4.45 -0.12
C LEU A 38 -16.89 4.76 -1.59
N SER A 39 -16.73 6.02 -2.00
CA SER A 39 -17.06 6.46 -3.37
C SER A 39 -16.04 6.04 -4.43
N GLN A 40 -14.88 5.48 -4.05
CA GLN A 40 -13.86 5.02 -4.99
C GLN A 40 -14.35 3.90 -5.89
N GLY A 41 -15.29 3.06 -5.43
CA GLY A 41 -15.92 2.04 -6.28
C GLY A 41 -14.95 0.99 -6.83
N VAL A 42 -15.38 0.20 -7.80
CA VAL A 42 -14.53 -0.83 -8.41
C VAL A 42 -13.63 -0.15 -9.45
N GLU A 43 -12.34 -0.04 -9.17
CA GLU A 43 -11.38 0.65 -10.06
C GLU A 43 -10.77 -0.27 -11.13
N ASN A 44 -10.86 -1.59 -10.92
CA ASN A 44 -10.44 -2.58 -11.90
C ASN A 44 -11.64 -3.05 -12.75
N GLU A 45 -11.78 -2.43 -13.93
CA GLU A 45 -12.87 -2.67 -14.89
C GLU A 45 -12.92 -4.11 -15.44
N ASN A 46 -11.82 -4.86 -15.33
CA ASN A 46 -11.73 -6.23 -15.82
C ASN A 46 -12.16 -7.28 -14.78
N LEU A 47 -12.53 -6.87 -13.56
CA LEU A 47 -13.02 -7.80 -12.54
C LEU A 47 -14.40 -8.35 -12.91
N ASP A 48 -14.58 -9.65 -12.71
CA ASP A 48 -15.90 -10.25 -12.77
C ASP A 48 -16.84 -9.72 -11.66
N ASP A 49 -18.14 -9.99 -11.79
CA ASP A 49 -19.16 -9.51 -10.85
C ASP A 49 -18.90 -9.96 -9.41
N LYS A 50 -18.29 -11.13 -9.20
CA LYS A 50 -17.99 -11.68 -7.88
C LYS A 50 -16.90 -10.86 -7.20
N TYR A 51 -15.78 -10.61 -7.89
CA TYR A 51 -14.67 -9.82 -7.33
C TYR A 51 -14.99 -8.33 -7.27
N ALA A 52 -15.75 -7.81 -8.23
CA ALA A 52 -16.30 -6.45 -8.16
C ALA A 52 -17.16 -6.25 -6.91
N LYS A 53 -17.96 -7.25 -6.52
CA LYS A 53 -18.71 -7.21 -5.25
C LYS A 53 -17.78 -7.29 -4.04
N ARG A 54 -16.77 -8.16 -4.05
CA ARG A 54 -15.78 -8.29 -2.95
C ARG A 54 -15.01 -6.99 -2.73
N VAL A 55 -14.60 -6.28 -3.79
CA VAL A 55 -13.95 -4.96 -3.69
C VAL A 55 -14.84 -3.97 -2.93
N LYS A 56 -16.14 -3.91 -3.23
CA LYS A 56 -17.08 -3.02 -2.52
C LYS A 56 -17.21 -3.40 -1.04
N GLU A 57 -17.26 -4.70 -0.73
CA GLU A 57 -17.30 -5.20 0.65
C GLU A 57 -16.02 -4.83 1.41
N LEU A 58 -14.85 -5.05 0.81
CA LEU A 58 -13.55 -4.68 1.37
C LEU A 58 -13.40 -3.17 1.59
N GLN A 59 -13.87 -2.33 0.66
CA GLN A 59 -13.87 -0.87 0.84
C GLN A 59 -14.69 -0.46 2.07
N ILE A 60 -15.83 -1.12 2.30
CA ILE A 60 -16.65 -0.90 3.50
C ILE A 60 -15.90 -1.38 4.75
N GLU A 61 -15.30 -2.56 4.72
CA GLU A 61 -14.56 -3.12 5.86
C GLU A 61 -13.35 -2.25 6.24
N VAL A 62 -12.49 -1.91 5.28
CA VAL A 62 -11.33 -1.01 5.47
C VAL A 62 -11.79 0.36 5.99
N SER A 63 -12.86 0.93 5.43
CA SER A 63 -13.40 2.22 5.91
C SER A 63 -14.01 2.15 7.31
N LYS A 64 -14.49 0.98 7.75
CA LYS A 64 -14.98 0.79 9.13
C LYS A 64 -13.84 0.61 10.12
N GLU A 65 -12.77 -0.07 9.71
CA GLU A 65 -11.56 -0.28 10.52
C GLU A 65 -10.82 1.04 10.77
N ASP A 66 -10.73 1.92 9.77
CA ASP A 66 -10.12 3.25 9.88
C ASP A 66 -11.01 4.35 9.26
N PRO A 67 -12.09 4.77 9.95
CA PRO A 67 -13.07 5.74 9.41
C PRO A 67 -12.50 7.13 9.20
N LEU A 68 -11.32 7.41 9.78
CA LEU A 68 -10.63 8.68 9.71
C LEU A 68 -9.40 8.67 8.79
N ASP A 69 -9.12 7.54 8.12
CA ASP A 69 -7.95 7.35 7.27
C ASP A 69 -6.64 7.82 7.97
N ARG A 70 -6.50 7.43 9.24
CA ARG A 70 -5.33 7.77 10.07
C ARG A 70 -4.09 7.05 9.57
N ARG A 71 -4.25 5.79 9.17
CA ARG A 71 -3.21 4.96 8.56
C ARG A 71 -2.85 5.44 7.17
N GLY A 72 -3.77 6.14 6.49
CA GLY A 72 -3.52 6.72 5.20
C GLY A 72 -3.14 5.65 4.20
N ASN A 73 -3.93 4.58 4.04
CA ASN A 73 -3.54 3.50 3.14
C ASN A 73 -4.14 3.68 1.75
N SER A 74 -3.29 3.93 0.76
CA SER A 74 -3.71 3.99 -0.64
C SER A 74 -3.86 2.58 -1.21
N THR A 75 -5.10 2.20 -1.51
CA THR A 75 -5.44 0.93 -2.20
C THR A 75 -5.94 1.14 -3.63
N ALA A 76 -5.97 2.38 -4.10
CA ALA A 76 -6.40 2.76 -5.44
C ALA A 76 -5.46 2.16 -6.52
N LYS A 77 -6.00 2.05 -7.73
CA LYS A 77 -5.32 1.59 -8.92
C LYS A 77 -4.14 2.52 -9.26
N THR A 78 -3.00 1.91 -9.51
CA THR A 78 -1.75 2.58 -9.90
C THR A 78 -1.18 1.96 -11.16
N ARG A 79 -0.01 2.44 -11.59
CA ARG A 79 0.71 1.84 -12.72
C ARG A 79 1.25 0.47 -12.30
N VAL A 80 0.96 -0.57 -13.07
CA VAL A 80 1.37 -1.94 -12.70
C VAL A 80 2.37 -2.49 -13.69
N GLU A 81 3.39 -3.15 -13.16
CA GLU A 81 4.35 -3.99 -13.87
C GLU A 81 4.19 -5.40 -13.28
N LEU A 82 3.68 -6.37 -14.05
CA LEU A 82 3.35 -7.70 -13.51
C LEU A 82 4.60 -8.54 -13.20
N GLU A 83 5.66 -8.30 -13.96
CA GLU A 83 6.95 -8.99 -13.84
C GLU A 83 8.05 -7.95 -13.67
N VAL A 84 9.06 -8.29 -12.86
CA VAL A 84 10.30 -7.53 -12.84
C VAL A 84 11.02 -7.66 -14.18
N SER A 85 11.60 -6.56 -14.66
CA SER A 85 12.38 -6.55 -15.89
C SER A 85 13.68 -5.84 -15.61
N PHE A 86 14.81 -6.54 -15.77
CA PHE A 86 16.13 -6.01 -15.49
C PHE A 86 16.99 -5.93 -16.75
N ASN A 87 17.74 -4.84 -16.90
CA ASN A 87 18.74 -4.75 -17.96
C ASN A 87 20.01 -5.51 -17.58
N GLU A 88 20.19 -6.73 -18.11
CA GLU A 88 21.38 -7.55 -17.87
C GLU A 88 22.65 -7.04 -18.60
N GLU A 89 22.50 -6.29 -19.69
CA GLU A 89 23.63 -5.73 -20.44
C GLU A 89 24.26 -4.53 -19.72
N LYS A 90 23.43 -3.76 -19.00
CA LYS A 90 23.84 -2.62 -18.18
C LYS A 90 23.21 -2.67 -16.79
N PRO A 91 23.62 -3.63 -15.94
CA PRO A 91 23.04 -3.79 -14.62
C PRO A 91 23.21 -2.58 -13.72
N ASN A 92 22.18 -2.30 -12.95
CA ASN A 92 22.09 -1.14 -12.09
C ASN A 92 21.38 -1.50 -10.79
N GLN A 93 22.06 -1.34 -9.65
CA GLN A 93 21.48 -1.53 -8.33
C GLN A 93 20.20 -0.71 -8.10
N THR A 94 20.09 0.46 -8.72
CA THR A 94 18.92 1.33 -8.60
C THR A 94 17.66 0.68 -9.18
N GLU A 95 17.81 -0.11 -10.24
CA GLU A 95 16.71 -0.83 -10.90
C GLU A 95 16.17 -1.93 -9.98
N LEU A 96 17.08 -2.68 -9.33
CA LEU A 96 16.74 -3.66 -8.30
C LEU A 96 16.00 -3.01 -7.13
N ILE A 97 16.58 -1.96 -6.54
CA ILE A 97 16.02 -1.29 -5.36
C ILE A 97 14.63 -0.71 -5.67
N LYS A 98 14.43 -0.16 -6.87
CA LYS A 98 13.11 0.32 -7.31
C LYS A 98 12.11 -0.83 -7.44
N SER A 99 12.50 -1.94 -8.06
CA SER A 99 11.62 -3.10 -8.22
C SER A 99 11.23 -3.68 -6.85
N MET A 100 12.20 -3.84 -5.95
CA MET A 100 11.96 -4.23 -4.56
C MET A 100 11.00 -3.28 -3.84
N HIS A 101 11.18 -1.96 -3.98
CA HIS A 101 10.28 -0.96 -3.42
C HIS A 101 8.85 -1.05 -3.99
N LEU A 102 8.70 -1.27 -5.30
CA LEU A 102 7.38 -1.41 -5.91
C LEU A 102 6.66 -2.70 -5.46
N MET A 103 7.41 -3.75 -5.12
CA MET A 103 6.84 -4.95 -4.51
C MET A 103 6.30 -4.69 -3.10
N THR A 104 7.00 -3.89 -2.27
CA THR A 104 6.56 -3.66 -0.87
C THR A 104 5.22 -2.93 -0.79
N HIS A 105 4.81 -2.19 -1.82
CA HIS A 105 3.51 -1.51 -1.88
C HIS A 105 2.31 -2.44 -1.63
N GLN A 106 2.42 -3.73 -1.96
CA GLN A 106 1.39 -4.72 -1.63
C GLN A 106 1.26 -4.94 -0.11
N LYS A 107 2.37 -5.00 0.62
CA LYS A 107 2.43 -5.46 2.03
C LYS A 107 2.31 -4.35 3.07
N ILE A 108 2.27 -3.09 2.66
CA ILE A 108 2.37 -1.94 3.56
C ILE A 108 1.21 -0.95 3.41
N SER A 109 0.96 -0.17 4.44
CA SER A 109 0.09 1.00 4.42
C SER A 109 0.91 2.24 4.06
N ALA A 110 0.49 3.03 3.07
CA ALA A 110 1.14 4.31 2.75
C ALA A 110 0.17 5.27 2.06
N ARG A 111 0.33 6.59 2.34
CA ARG A 111 -0.56 7.65 1.84
C ARG A 111 -0.62 7.72 0.32
N SER A 112 0.40 7.21 -0.34
CA SER A 112 0.54 7.28 -1.77
C SER A 112 1.45 6.16 -2.23
N LYS A 113 0.98 5.35 -3.18
CA LYS A 113 1.74 4.26 -3.81
C LYS A 113 1.84 4.50 -5.31
N TRP A 114 3.05 4.75 -5.80
CA TRP A 114 3.29 5.13 -7.20
C TRP A 114 3.97 4.00 -7.95
N GLY A 115 3.20 3.24 -8.71
CA GLY A 115 3.67 1.99 -9.28
C GLY A 115 3.39 0.81 -8.35
N ALA A 116 3.31 -0.39 -8.89
CA ALA A 116 3.27 -1.62 -8.12
C ALA A 116 3.78 -2.79 -8.95
N ILE A 117 4.47 -3.71 -8.28
CA ILE A 117 4.84 -5.02 -8.80
C ILE A 117 4.24 -6.05 -7.83
N PRO A 118 3.54 -7.09 -8.29
CA PRO A 118 3.01 -8.09 -7.36
C PRO A 118 4.19 -8.83 -6.71
N MET A 119 4.14 -8.98 -5.39
CA MET A 119 5.21 -9.61 -4.62
C MET A 119 5.10 -11.15 -4.71
N THR A 120 5.22 -11.69 -5.92
CA THR A 120 5.15 -13.12 -6.22
C THR A 120 6.48 -13.82 -5.94
N PRO A 121 6.47 -15.15 -5.71
CA PRO A 121 7.72 -15.93 -5.62
C PRO A 121 8.64 -15.71 -6.82
N ASP A 122 8.10 -15.68 -8.04
CA ASP A 122 8.88 -15.47 -9.27
C ASP A 122 9.55 -14.10 -9.31
N ASN A 123 8.85 -13.02 -8.92
CA ASN A 123 9.44 -11.68 -8.88
C ASN A 123 10.51 -11.55 -7.78
N ILE A 124 10.32 -12.22 -6.64
CA ILE A 124 11.32 -12.31 -5.57
C ILE A 124 12.56 -13.07 -6.05
N GLN A 125 12.35 -14.21 -6.75
CA GLN A 125 13.45 -15.02 -7.27
C GLN A 125 14.26 -14.27 -8.31
N GLN A 126 13.60 -13.66 -9.30
CA GLN A 126 14.28 -12.85 -10.33
C GLN A 126 15.06 -11.68 -9.71
N SER A 127 14.51 -11.03 -8.68
CA SER A 127 15.22 -9.97 -7.93
C SER A 127 16.46 -10.51 -7.20
N THR A 128 16.37 -11.74 -6.67
CA THR A 128 17.47 -12.44 -6.00
C THR A 128 18.58 -12.79 -7.00
N ASP A 129 18.23 -13.35 -8.15
CA ASP A 129 19.18 -13.71 -9.20
C ASP A 129 19.91 -12.46 -9.73
N TYR A 130 19.17 -11.36 -9.90
CA TYR A 130 19.75 -10.09 -10.31
C TYR A 130 20.66 -9.47 -9.23
N LEU A 131 20.36 -9.64 -7.94
CA LEU A 131 21.27 -9.24 -6.86
C LEU A 131 22.59 -10.01 -6.91
N GLU A 132 22.54 -11.32 -7.19
CA GLU A 132 23.76 -12.13 -7.35
C GLU A 132 24.56 -11.74 -8.59
N LEU A 133 23.89 -11.36 -9.69
CA LEU A 133 24.52 -10.79 -10.88
C LEU A 133 25.28 -9.49 -10.53
N LEU A 134 24.66 -8.59 -9.77
CA LEU A 134 25.27 -7.33 -9.34
C LEU A 134 26.51 -7.57 -8.46
N LYS A 135 26.46 -8.57 -7.58
CA LYS A 135 27.61 -8.94 -6.74
C LYS A 135 28.77 -9.50 -7.55
N THR A 136 28.48 -10.45 -8.44
CA THR A 136 29.52 -11.18 -9.19
C THR A 136 30.15 -10.35 -10.30
N LYS A 137 29.36 -9.55 -11.03
CA LYS A 137 29.81 -8.83 -12.23
C LYS A 137 30.02 -7.33 -12.04
N PHE A 138 29.31 -6.69 -11.10
CA PHE A 138 29.28 -5.22 -10.99
C PHE A 138 29.71 -4.67 -9.62
N LYS A 139 30.14 -5.54 -8.70
CA LYS A 139 30.72 -5.20 -7.38
C LYS A 139 29.88 -4.20 -6.60
N ILE A 140 28.59 -4.49 -6.42
CA ILE A 140 27.77 -3.81 -5.41
C ILE A 140 28.47 -3.88 -4.04
N GLY A 141 28.39 -2.82 -3.23
CA GLY A 141 29.05 -2.78 -1.93
C GLY A 141 28.48 -3.80 -0.95
N ASP A 142 29.36 -4.44 -0.16
CA ASP A 142 29.00 -5.57 0.72
C ASP A 142 27.85 -5.26 1.69
N SER A 143 27.83 -4.06 2.25
CA SER A 143 26.74 -3.62 3.16
C SER A 143 25.39 -3.60 2.44
N MET A 144 25.33 -3.04 1.24
CA MET A 144 24.09 -2.94 0.47
C MET A 144 23.64 -4.33 0.02
N TYR A 145 24.57 -5.15 -0.46
CA TYR A 145 24.27 -6.54 -0.83
C TYR A 145 23.67 -7.31 0.36
N SER A 146 24.31 -7.24 1.54
CA SER A 146 23.84 -7.94 2.74
C SER A 146 22.42 -7.52 3.14
N GLU A 147 22.12 -6.22 3.09
CA GLU A 147 20.81 -5.71 3.43
C GLU A 147 19.72 -6.12 2.43
N LEU A 148 19.98 -5.96 1.13
CA LEU A 148 19.02 -6.38 0.09
C LEU A 148 18.80 -7.89 0.12
N LYS A 149 19.86 -8.67 0.35
CA LYS A 149 19.78 -10.13 0.46
C LYS A 149 18.93 -10.56 1.65
N THR A 150 19.09 -9.89 2.80
CA THR A 150 18.30 -10.15 4.01
C THR A 150 16.80 -9.92 3.74
N MET A 151 16.44 -8.83 3.07
CA MET A 151 15.04 -8.54 2.70
C MET A 151 14.46 -9.63 1.80
N LEU A 152 15.18 -9.99 0.72
CA LEU A 152 14.75 -11.05 -0.20
C LEU A 152 14.66 -12.42 0.47
N ASP A 153 15.51 -12.69 1.46
CA ASP A 153 15.47 -13.92 2.26
C ASP A 153 14.24 -13.98 3.16
N HIS A 154 13.81 -12.87 3.76
CA HIS A 154 12.53 -12.82 4.49
C HIS A 154 11.36 -13.05 3.53
N TRP A 155 11.32 -12.34 2.40
CA TRP A 155 10.20 -12.39 1.46
C TRP A 155 10.05 -13.77 0.80
N SER A 156 11.15 -14.43 0.45
CA SER A 156 11.13 -15.79 -0.09
C SER A 156 10.63 -16.83 0.91
N GLN A 157 10.62 -16.52 2.21
CA GLN A 157 10.07 -17.37 3.27
C GLN A 157 8.62 -17.01 3.61
N GLY A 158 8.05 -16.01 2.93
CA GLY A 158 6.73 -15.47 3.27
C GLY A 158 6.73 -14.59 4.52
N ASP A 159 7.91 -14.25 5.07
CA ASP A 159 8.02 -13.33 6.20
C ASP A 159 7.97 -11.88 5.71
N PHE A 160 6.80 -11.26 5.87
CA PHE A 160 6.57 -9.84 5.58
C PHE A 160 6.42 -9.01 6.84
N SER A 161 6.78 -9.54 8.01
CA SER A 161 6.61 -8.87 9.30
C SER A 161 7.41 -7.58 9.45
N GLN A 162 8.38 -7.35 8.56
CA GLN A 162 9.24 -6.16 8.52
C GLN A 162 9.13 -5.36 7.22
N ALA A 163 8.17 -5.69 6.33
CA ALA A 163 8.08 -5.08 5.00
C ALA A 163 7.94 -3.55 5.03
N ASP A 164 7.35 -2.98 6.09
CA ASP A 164 7.24 -1.54 6.30
C ASP A 164 8.61 -0.87 6.51
N LYS A 165 9.42 -1.42 7.41
CA LYS A 165 10.80 -0.96 7.68
C LYS A 165 11.71 -1.19 6.48
N GLU A 166 11.55 -2.31 5.81
CA GLU A 166 12.33 -2.67 4.62
C GLU A 166 12.03 -1.72 3.46
N GLN A 167 10.76 -1.36 3.24
CA GLN A 167 10.39 -0.31 2.31
C GLN A 167 11.11 1.01 2.62
N ASP A 168 11.04 1.46 3.88
CA ASP A 168 11.63 2.73 4.28
C ASP A 168 13.15 2.72 4.07
N ARG A 169 13.79 1.57 4.30
CA ARG A 169 15.21 1.36 3.99
C ARG A 169 15.50 1.44 2.50
N LEU A 170 14.67 0.85 1.64
CA LEU A 170 14.79 0.95 0.19
C LEU A 170 14.66 2.41 -0.29
N LEU A 171 13.71 3.17 0.27
CA LEU A 171 13.55 4.59 -0.01
C LEU A 171 14.78 5.42 0.42
N HIS A 172 15.42 5.07 1.53
CA HIS A 172 16.68 5.69 1.92
C HIS A 172 17.80 5.44 0.90
N PHE A 173 17.91 4.23 0.34
CA PHE A 173 18.87 3.96 -0.74
C PHE A 173 18.57 4.78 -2.01
N LEU A 174 17.28 5.01 -2.30
CA LEU A 174 16.85 5.86 -3.41
C LEU A 174 16.95 7.37 -3.10
N GLN A 175 17.37 7.75 -1.89
CA GLN A 175 17.43 9.14 -1.41
C GLN A 175 16.07 9.86 -1.56
N ALA A 176 14.98 9.11 -1.39
CA ALA A 176 13.63 9.65 -1.51
C ALA A 176 13.25 10.45 -0.25
N SER A 177 12.43 11.49 -0.43
CA SER A 177 11.93 12.36 0.65
C SER A 177 10.46 12.13 1.00
N ARG A 178 9.77 11.23 0.28
CA ARG A 178 8.34 10.93 0.40
C ARG A 178 8.10 9.46 0.07
N GLY A 179 6.91 8.96 0.43
CA GLY A 179 6.49 7.58 0.14
C GLY A 179 6.75 6.58 1.26
N PHE A 180 7.24 7.04 2.42
CA PHE A 180 7.46 6.21 3.61
C PHE A 180 6.18 5.50 4.07
N SER A 181 6.38 4.32 4.64
CA SER A 181 5.31 3.49 5.17
C SER A 181 4.66 4.12 6.41
N ASN A 182 3.39 3.80 6.61
CA ASN A 182 2.64 4.08 7.84
C ASN A 182 2.40 2.79 8.63
N GLY A 183 3.26 1.79 8.44
CA GLY A 183 3.13 0.43 8.98
C GLY A 183 2.73 -0.61 7.92
N LEU A 184 2.57 -1.86 8.37
CA LEU A 184 2.08 -2.97 7.55
C LEU A 184 0.63 -2.74 7.08
N ALA A 185 0.25 -3.38 5.97
CA ALA A 185 -1.15 -3.47 5.55
C ALA A 185 -1.90 -4.49 6.42
N THR A 186 -3.20 -4.29 6.65
CA THR A 186 -4.07 -5.39 7.09
C THR A 186 -4.32 -6.36 5.95
N LYS A 187 -4.85 -7.53 6.30
CA LYS A 187 -5.30 -8.50 5.30
C LYS A 187 -6.33 -7.90 4.33
N ASN A 188 -7.31 -7.13 4.84
CA ASN A 188 -8.33 -6.49 4.02
C ASN A 188 -7.76 -5.40 3.11
N GLU A 189 -6.80 -4.64 3.64
CA GLU A 189 -6.06 -3.62 2.87
C GLU A 189 -5.23 -4.22 1.74
N GLU A 190 -4.52 -5.31 2.01
CA GLU A 190 -3.72 -6.02 1.01
C GLU A 190 -4.60 -6.70 -0.04
N GLU A 191 -5.67 -7.41 0.36
CA GLU A 191 -6.62 -8.03 -0.57
C GLU A 191 -7.24 -6.99 -1.50
N LEU A 192 -7.66 -5.83 -0.96
CA LEU A 192 -8.22 -4.73 -1.74
C LEU A 192 -7.18 -4.16 -2.71
N PHE A 193 -5.94 -3.99 -2.27
CA PHE A 193 -4.85 -3.53 -3.12
C PHE A 193 -4.59 -4.50 -4.28
N ILE A 194 -4.54 -5.81 -4.00
CA ILE A 194 -4.34 -6.85 -5.01
C ILE A 194 -5.46 -6.82 -6.05
N LEU A 195 -6.72 -6.77 -5.64
CA LEU A 195 -7.85 -6.78 -6.58
C LEU A 195 -7.89 -5.52 -7.45
N ASN A 196 -7.58 -4.35 -6.89
CA ASN A 196 -7.57 -3.09 -7.65
C ASN A 196 -6.40 -2.99 -8.64
N ASN A 197 -5.27 -3.63 -8.36
CA ASN A 197 -4.04 -3.44 -9.12
C ASN A 197 -3.65 -4.65 -9.97
N PHE A 198 -3.72 -5.86 -9.43
CA PHE A 198 -3.19 -7.06 -10.07
C PHE A 198 -4.28 -7.96 -10.62
N GLY A 199 -5.35 -8.18 -9.84
CA GLY A 199 -6.43 -9.10 -10.19
C GLY A 199 -6.55 -10.30 -9.24
N PRO A 200 -7.63 -11.09 -9.35
CA PRO A 200 -7.92 -12.21 -8.46
C PRO A 200 -6.89 -13.35 -8.52
N GLU A 201 -6.20 -13.52 -9.64
CA GLU A 201 -5.16 -14.53 -9.85
C GLU A 201 -3.94 -14.34 -8.94
N TYR A 202 -3.75 -13.13 -8.39
CA TYR A 202 -2.67 -12.80 -7.45
C TYR A 202 -3.08 -12.93 -5.97
N LEU A 203 -4.31 -13.33 -5.66
CA LEU A 203 -4.77 -13.50 -4.27
C LEU A 203 -4.02 -14.59 -3.51
N ASN A 204 -3.41 -15.55 -4.21
CA ASN A 204 -2.53 -16.55 -3.61
C ASN A 204 -1.33 -15.91 -2.85
N THR A 205 -0.90 -14.71 -3.23
CA THR A 205 0.18 -13.98 -2.54
C THR A 205 -0.19 -13.49 -1.13
N LEU A 206 -1.46 -13.65 -0.71
CA LEU A 206 -1.90 -13.47 0.67
C LEU A 206 -1.57 -14.66 1.57
N GLU A 207 -1.35 -15.84 0.98
CA GLU A 207 -1.14 -17.09 1.71
C GLU A 207 0.35 -17.32 1.92
N GLU A 208 0.78 -17.49 3.17
CA GLU A 208 2.17 -17.78 3.53
C GLU A 208 2.69 -19.06 2.83
N THR A 209 1.81 -20.04 2.62
CA THR A 209 2.08 -21.31 1.92
C THR A 209 2.52 -21.15 0.46
N THR A 210 2.15 -20.04 -0.18
CA THR A 210 2.57 -19.73 -1.55
C THR A 210 4.09 -19.55 -1.64
N TYR A 211 4.73 -19.08 -0.58
CA TYR A 211 6.16 -18.79 -0.56
C TYR A 211 6.99 -19.99 -0.07
N THR A 212 6.46 -20.77 0.88
CA THR A 212 7.18 -21.92 1.43
C THR A 212 7.26 -23.11 0.48
N SER A 213 6.21 -23.36 -0.32
CA SER A 213 6.20 -24.44 -1.33
C SER A 213 7.17 -24.21 -2.50
N TYR A 214 7.33 -22.96 -2.92
CA TYR A 214 8.26 -22.59 -4.00
C TYR A 214 9.73 -22.89 -3.64
N LYS A 215 10.08 -22.76 -2.35
CA LYS A 215 11.43 -23.06 -1.86
C LYS A 215 11.76 -24.56 -1.96
N GLU A 216 10.78 -25.44 -1.79
CA GLU A 216 10.97 -26.90 -1.91
C GLU A 216 11.13 -27.34 -3.38
N SER A 217 10.54 -26.63 -4.35
CA SER A 217 10.68 -26.95 -5.77
C SER A 217 11.93 -26.36 -6.44
N SER A 218 12.61 -25.42 -5.77
CA SER A 218 13.76 -24.67 -6.31
C SER A 218 15.11 -25.14 -5.74
N GLN A 219 15.12 -26.22 -4.95
CA GLN A 219 16.32 -26.95 -4.48
C GLN A 219 16.57 -28.20 -5.33
#